data_AF-A0A5N7ZGD3-F1
#
_entry.id   AF-A0A5N7ZGD3-F1
#
_cell.length_a   1.000
_cell.length_b   1.000
_cell.length_c   1.000
_cell.angle_alpha   90.00
_cell.angle_beta   90.00
_cell.angle_gamma   90.00
#
_symmetry.space_group_name_H-M   'P 1'
#
loop_
_entity.id
_entity.type
_entity.pdbx_description
1 polymer ?
#
loop_
_entity_poly.entity_id
_entity_poly.type
_entity_poly.pdbx_seq_one_letter_code
_entity_poly.pdbx_strand_id
1 'polypeptide(L)' 'MVDITPKNNTLRTAIAQAVVKVSKTETIDAIRNKTVPKGDVFE' A
#
# COMPACT_ATOMS: atom_id res chain seq x y z
N MET A 1 -6.90 4.97 -25.10
CA MET A 1 -6.34 3.62 -24.86
C MET A 1 -5.29 3.38 -25.94
N VAL A 2 -4.09 2.93 -25.58
CA VAL A 2 -3.02 2.68 -26.57
C VAL A 2 -3.19 1.25 -27.12
N ASP A 3 -3.14 1.06 -28.43
CA ASP A 3 -3.17 -0.27 -29.05
C ASP A 3 -1.91 -1.05 -28.67
N ILE A 4 -2.09 -2.24 -28.09
CA ILE A 4 -1.03 -3.15 -27.66
C ILE A 4 -1.00 -4.45 -28.47
N THR A 5 -1.86 -4.60 -29.48
CA THR A 5 -1.96 -5.78 -30.35
C THR A 5 -0.63 -6.22 -30.97
N PRO A 6 0.28 -5.32 -31.41
CA PRO A 6 1.56 -5.74 -32.00
C PRO A 6 2.68 -5.96 -30.97
N LYS A 7 2.42 -5.85 -29.66
CA LYS A 7 3.48 -5.94 -28.64
C LYS A 7 3.84 -7.39 -28.35
N ASN A 8 5.14 -7.69 -28.37
CA ASN A 8 5.63 -9.00 -27.95
C ASN A 8 5.45 -9.19 -26.43
N ASN A 9 4.97 -10.38 -26.05
CA ASN A 9 4.82 -10.76 -24.66
C ASN A 9 6.19 -11.02 -24.02
N THR A 10 6.44 -10.35 -22.91
CA THR A 10 7.65 -10.51 -22.11
C THR A 10 7.26 -10.60 -20.65
N LEU A 11 8.07 -11.24 -19.81
CA LEU A 11 7.89 -11.15 -18.37
C LEU A 11 8.10 -9.69 -17.94
N ARG A 12 7.12 -9.11 -17.26
CA ARG A 12 7.19 -7.73 -16.75
C ARG A 12 6.75 -7.75 -15.30
N THR A 13 7.60 -7.23 -14.43
CA THR A 13 7.32 -7.09 -13.00
C THR A 13 7.57 -5.64 -12.61
N ALA A 14 6.70 -5.10 -11.77
CA ALA A 14 6.84 -3.77 -11.21
C ALA A 14 6.63 -3.84 -9.70
N ILE A 15 7.36 -3.02 -8.97
CA ILE A 15 7.21 -2.83 -7.53
C ILE A 15 6.75 -1.39 -7.32
N ALA A 16 5.69 -1.21 -6.55
CA ALA A 16 5.18 0.11 -6.17
C ALA A 16 5.26 0.31 -4.66
N GLN A 17 5.40 1.55 -4.22
CA GLN A 17 5.41 1.94 -2.82
C GLN A 17 4.43 3.10 -2.59
N ALA A 18 3.81 3.14 -1.42
CA ALA A 18 3.01 4.26 -0.94
C ALA A 18 3.43 4.67 0.48
N VAL A 19 3.26 5.95 0.80
CA VAL A 19 3.50 6.50 2.14
C VAL A 19 2.22 7.20 2.59
N VAL A 20 1.71 6.83 3.76
CA VAL A 20 0.53 7.46 4.37
C VAL A 20 0.97 8.34 5.51
N LYS A 21 0.66 9.63 5.44
CA LYS A 21 0.96 10.59 6.51
C LYS A 21 -0.14 10.55 7.56
N VAL A 22 0.24 10.35 8.81
CA VAL A 22 -0.66 10.46 9.96
C VAL A 22 -0.56 11.85 10.60
N SER A 23 -1.60 12.23 11.33
CA SER A 23 -1.70 13.53 12.01
C SER A 23 -0.96 13.57 13.35
N LYS A 24 -0.87 12.45 14.06
CA LYS A 24 -0.28 12.35 15.41
C LYS A 24 0.63 11.12 15.53
N THR A 25 1.66 11.21 16.37
CA THR A 25 2.55 10.09 16.69
C THR A 25 1.82 8.99 17.47
N GLU A 26 0.88 9.36 18.34
CA GLU A 26 0.01 8.44 19.08
C GLU A 26 -0.72 7.44 18.16
N THR A 27 -1.09 7.85 16.94
CA THR A 27 -1.74 6.98 15.97
C THR A 27 -0.80 5.87 15.49
N ILE A 28 0.50 6.18 15.34
CA ILE A 28 1.51 5.18 14.96
C ILE A 28 1.68 4.15 16.08
N ASP A 29 1.73 4.62 17.33
CA ASP A 29 1.90 3.74 18.48
C ASP A 29 0.67 2.85 18.71
N ALA A 30 -0.54 3.39 18.52
CA ALA A 30 -1.77 2.62 18.58
C ALA A 30 -1.83 1.52 17.50
N ILE A 31 -1.37 1.83 16.28
CA ILE A 31 -1.27 0.85 15.19
C ILE A 31 -0.26 -0.26 15.55
N ARG A 32 0.93 0.11 16.06
CA ARG A 32 1.97 -0.88 16.45
C ARG A 32 1.53 -1.79 17.58
N ASN A 33 0.81 -1.25 18.55
CA ASN A 33 0.33 -1.99 19.72
C ASN A 33 -1.04 -2.66 19.47
N LYS A 34 -1.60 -2.56 18.26
CA LYS A 34 -2.92 -3.09 17.88
C LYS A 34 -4.07 -2.62 18.80
N THR A 35 -3.95 -1.43 19.37
CA THR A 35 -4.95 -0.86 20.30
C THR A 35 -5.95 0.04 19.60
N VAL A 36 -5.99 0.01 18.26
CA VAL A 36 -6.94 0.79 17.47
C VAL A 36 -8.35 0.22 17.68
N PRO A 37 -9.37 1.05 17.97
CA PRO A 37 -10.73 0.58 18.28
C PRO A 37 -11.45 -0.12 17.13
N LYS A 38 -10.87 -0.09 15.92
CA LYS A 38 -11.37 -0.76 14.71
C LYS A 38 -10.70 -2.12 14.46
N GLY A 39 -9.79 -2.56 15.33
CA GLY A 39 -9.01 -3.80 15.16
C GLY A 39 -7.60 -3.55 14.64
N ASP A 40 -6.97 -4.60 14.11
CA ASP A 40 -5.66 -4.51 13.47
C ASP A 40 -5.78 -3.71 12.15
N VAL A 41 -4.83 -2.82 11.90
CA VAL A 41 -4.85 -1.91 10.73
C VAL A 41 -4.04 -2.49 9.57
N PHE A 42 -3.18 -3.49 9.82
CA PHE A 42 -2.34 -4.11 8.80
C PHE A 42 -2.92 -5.40 8.21
N GLU A 43 -4.03 -5.91 8.74
CA GLU A 43 -4.72 -7.13 8.32
C GLU A 43 -6.12 -6.80 7.78
#